data_AF-A0A1V2A5P6-F1
#
_entry.id   AF-A0A1V2A5P6-F1
#
_cell.length_a   1.000
_cell.length_b   1.000
_cell.length_c   1.000
_cell.angle_alpha   90.00
_cell.angle_beta   90.00
_cell.angle_gamma   90.00
#
_symmetry.space_group_name_H-M   'P 1'
#
loop_
_entity.id
_entity.type
_entity.pdbx_description
1 polymer ?
#
loop_
_entity_poly.entity_id
_entity_poly.type
_entity_poly.pdbx_seq_one_letter_code
_entity_poly.pdbx_strand_id
1 'polypeptide(L)'
;MFSSTGIKPYLTEDLVETVHENKHAEHNKTYSAGISFKDSQDVHIGELTIYFIVTGYGFEGSNGNIDVHFWVPFLLTEEPEKYMEEAEAMQFIFINFASEIQDVIDGALDALYDHWDEGTPLKSLFEKE
;
A
#
# COMPACT_ATOMS: atom_id res chain seq x y z
N MET A 1 -7.50 -17.04 10.94
CA MET A 1 -8.37 -18.03 10.27
C MET A 1 -8.38 -17.60 8.81
N PHE A 2 -7.44 -18.11 8.01
CA PHE A 2 -7.19 -17.61 6.66
C PHE A 2 -7.98 -18.43 5.63
N SER A 3 -8.65 -17.73 4.71
CA SER A 3 -9.23 -18.22 3.46
C SER A 3 -10.48 -19.12 3.57
N SER A 4 -11.66 -18.52 3.49
CA SER A 4 -12.83 -19.18 2.89
C SER A 4 -12.86 -19.06 1.36
N THR A 5 -11.95 -18.29 0.75
CA THR A 5 -11.92 -17.97 -0.68
C THR A 5 -10.72 -18.55 -1.45
N GLY A 6 -9.73 -19.16 -0.76
CA GLY A 6 -8.50 -19.66 -1.39
C GLY A 6 -7.52 -18.57 -1.82
N ILE A 7 -7.85 -17.29 -1.58
CA ILE A 7 -7.07 -16.11 -1.98
C ILE A 7 -6.05 -15.76 -0.91
N LYS A 8 -4.85 -15.34 -1.34
CA LYS A 8 -3.75 -14.90 -0.47
C LYS A 8 -3.15 -13.58 -0.96
N PRO A 9 -2.98 -12.58 -0.08
CA PRO A 9 -2.22 -11.37 -0.39
C PRO A 9 -0.72 -11.62 -0.31
N TYR A 10 0.04 -10.99 -1.20
CA TYR A 10 1.49 -11.01 -1.27
C TYR A 10 1.99 -9.59 -1.54
N LEU A 11 2.93 -9.10 -0.73
CA LEU A 11 3.61 -7.85 -1.06
C LEU A 11 4.42 -8.05 -2.35
N THR A 12 4.18 -7.23 -3.36
CA THR A 12 4.89 -7.26 -4.65
C THR A 12 6.04 -6.27 -4.72
N GLU A 13 5.86 -5.10 -4.10
CA GLU A 13 6.84 -4.04 -4.07
C GLU A 13 6.95 -3.50 -2.65
N ASP A 14 8.19 -3.33 -2.21
CA ASP A 14 8.53 -2.62 -0.98
C ASP A 14 8.16 -1.13 -1.12
N LEU A 15 8.51 -0.32 -0.13
CA LEU A 15 8.33 1.12 -0.12
C LEU A 15 9.17 1.81 -1.21
N VAL A 16 8.59 2.04 -2.39
CA VAL A 16 9.26 2.68 -3.53
C VAL A 16 8.85 4.14 -3.63
N GLU A 17 9.82 5.06 -3.68
CA GLU A 17 9.55 6.46 -3.98
C GLU A 17 9.02 6.58 -5.42
N THR A 18 7.78 7.04 -5.55
CA THR A 18 7.12 7.23 -6.84
C THR A 18 7.01 8.71 -7.15
N VAL A 19 7.47 9.08 -8.35
CA VAL A 19 7.29 10.44 -8.85
C VAL A 19 5.84 10.57 -9.32
N HIS A 20 4.97 11.04 -8.44
CA HIS A 20 3.71 11.60 -8.89
C HIS A 20 3.97 13.02 -9.40
N GLU A 21 3.67 13.28 -10.68
CA GLU A 21 3.65 14.62 -11.28
C GLU A 21 2.51 15.48 -10.68
N ASN A 22 2.40 15.56 -9.37
CA ASN A 22 1.55 16.55 -8.73
C ASN A 22 2.28 17.90 -8.80
N LYS A 23 2.00 18.64 -9.88
CA LYS A 23 2.44 20.02 -10.17
C LYS A 23 2.15 21.07 -9.08
N HIS A 24 1.68 20.68 -7.89
CA HIS A 24 1.18 21.59 -6.87
C HIS A 24 1.94 21.62 -5.55
N ALA A 25 3.00 20.84 -5.34
CA ALA A 25 3.89 21.05 -4.20
C ALA A 25 5.29 20.48 -4.46
N GLU A 26 6.29 21.34 -4.61
CA GLU A 26 7.72 20.97 -4.70
C GLU A 26 8.27 20.25 -3.44
N HIS A 27 7.41 19.98 -2.45
CA HIS A 27 7.77 19.48 -1.12
C HIS A 27 7.03 18.20 -0.72
N ASN A 28 6.27 17.61 -1.63
CA ASN A 28 5.57 16.37 -1.35
C ASN A 28 6.37 15.21 -1.94
N LYS A 29 6.71 14.24 -1.10
CA LYS A 29 7.25 12.96 -1.56
C LYS A 29 6.16 11.92 -1.50
N THR A 30 6.01 11.13 -2.56
CA THR A 30 5.04 10.04 -2.61
C THR A 30 5.80 8.72 -2.63
N TYR A 31 5.36 7.80 -1.79
CA TYR A 31 5.86 6.44 -1.77
C TYR A 31 4.72 5.48 -2.05
N SER A 32 5.02 4.32 -2.60
CA SER A 32 4.02 3.28 -2.85
C SER A 32 4.49 1.91 -2.37
N ALA A 33 3.54 1.11 -1.90
CA ALA A 33 3.69 -0.32 -1.64
C ALA A 33 2.61 -1.09 -2.42
N GLY A 34 2.98 -2.21 -3.02
CA GLY A 34 2.08 -3.04 -3.84
C GLY A 34 1.72 -4.35 -3.15
N ILE A 35 0.43 -4.72 -3.16
CA ILE A 35 -0.07 -6.01 -2.68
C ILE A 35 -0.76 -6.73 -3.85
N SER A 36 -0.27 -7.90 -4.23
CA SER A 36 -0.91 -8.79 -5.19
C SER A 36 -1.73 -9.86 -4.48
N PHE A 37 -2.95 -10.08 -4.97
CA PHE A 37 -3.82 -11.15 -4.54
C PHE A 37 -3.71 -12.29 -5.53
N LYS A 38 -3.40 -13.49 -5.03
CA LYS A 38 -3.40 -14.72 -5.84
C LYS A 38 -4.36 -15.75 -5.31
N ASP A 39 -4.90 -16.56 -6.21
CA ASP A 39 -5.78 -17.67 -5.86
C ASP A 39 -5.01 -18.91 -5.36
N SER A 40 -5.74 -20.00 -5.12
CA SER A 40 -5.17 -21.27 -4.66
C SER A 40 -4.24 -21.96 -5.67
N GLN A 41 -4.26 -21.53 -6.93
CA GLN A 41 -3.42 -22.04 -8.02
C GLN A 41 -2.22 -21.11 -8.32
N ASP A 42 -1.98 -20.10 -7.46
CA ASP A 42 -0.97 -19.05 -7.64
C ASP A 42 -1.23 -18.15 -8.86
N VAL A 43 -2.46 -18.12 -9.36
CA VAL A 43 -2.87 -17.22 -10.44
C VAL A 43 -3.09 -15.83 -9.86
N HIS A 44 -2.51 -14.82 -10.50
CA HIS A 44 -2.70 -13.43 -10.13
C HIS A 44 -4.12 -12.98 -10.45
N ILE A 45 -4.87 -12.56 -9.41
CA ILE A 45 -6.26 -12.19 -9.53
C ILE A 45 -6.56 -10.73 -9.18
N GLY A 46 -5.60 -9.97 -8.65
CA GLY A 46 -5.79 -8.54 -8.43
C GLY A 46 -4.63 -7.88 -7.71
N GLU A 47 -4.65 -6.56 -7.69
CA GLU A 47 -3.64 -5.74 -7.02
C GLU A 47 -4.30 -4.66 -6.17
N LEU A 48 -3.62 -4.29 -5.09
CA LEU A 48 -3.86 -3.10 -4.29
C LEU A 48 -2.55 -2.34 -4.20
N THR A 49 -2.57 -1.08 -4.62
CA THR A 49 -1.45 -0.15 -4.41
C THR A 49 -1.82 0.79 -3.27
N ILE A 50 -0.91 0.92 -2.32
CA ILE A 50 -1.04 1.84 -1.19
C ILE A 50 -0.05 2.98 -1.42
N TYR A 51 -0.53 4.22 -1.44
CA TYR A 51 0.29 5.41 -1.58
C TYR A 51 0.41 6.14 -0.24
N PHE A 52 1.63 6.59 0.08
CA PHE A 52 1.96 7.37 1.25
C PHE A 52 2.46 8.75 0.79
N ILE A 53 1.67 9.78 1.04
CA ILE A 53 1.99 11.16 0.66
C ILE A 53 2.57 11.87 1.87
N VAL A 54 3.88 12.09 1.83
CA VAL A 54 4.63 12.77 2.88
C VAL A 54 4.64 14.27 2.59
N THR A 55 4.17 15.06 3.56
CA THR A 55 4.08 16.52 3.46
C THR A 55 4.64 17.19 4.72
N GLY A 56 5.11 18.44 4.62
CA GLY A 56 5.51 19.27 5.77
C GLY A 56 6.89 18.96 6.39
N TYR A 57 7.48 17.81 6.10
CA TYR A 57 8.82 17.45 6.57
C TYR A 57 9.91 18.32 5.93
N GLY A 58 10.85 18.81 6.76
CA GLY A 58 11.96 19.67 6.32
C GLY A 58 11.66 21.17 6.26
N PHE A 59 10.49 21.62 6.74
CA PHE A 59 10.10 23.03 6.78
C PHE A 59 9.95 23.56 8.22
N GLU A 60 10.54 24.73 8.49
CA GLU A 60 10.51 25.35 9.83
C GLU A 60 9.08 25.80 10.17
N GLY A 61 8.49 25.21 11.23
CA GLY A 61 7.13 25.55 11.69
C GLY A 61 5.99 24.73 11.07
N SER A 62 6.30 23.69 10.27
CA SER A 62 5.32 22.69 9.85
C SER A 62 5.50 21.41 10.67
N ASN A 63 4.38 20.81 11.08
CA ASN A 63 4.40 19.43 11.57
C ASN A 63 4.28 18.52 10.35
N GLY A 64 5.23 17.61 10.18
CA GLY A 64 5.16 16.60 9.13
C GLY A 64 3.87 15.79 9.22
N ASN A 65 3.34 15.37 8.07
CA ASN A 65 2.16 14.53 7.96
C ASN A 65 2.35 13.50 6.85
N ILE A 66 1.79 12.31 7.05
CA ILE A 66 1.77 11.22 6.07
C ILE A 66 0.33 10.82 5.83
N ASP A 67 -0.17 11.11 4.63
CA ASP A 67 -1.51 10.70 4.20
C ASP A 67 -1.45 9.36 3.46
N VAL A 68 -2.38 8.45 3.77
CA VAL A 68 -2.44 7.11 3.17
C VAL A 68 -3.62 7.02 2.21
N HIS A 69 -3.34 6.61 0.98
CA HIS A 69 -4.33 6.43 -0.09
C HIS A 69 -4.28 5.02 -0.65
N PHE A 70 -5.44 4.51 -1.07
CA PHE A 70 -5.59 3.18 -1.65
C PHE A 70 -6.02 3.30 -3.11
N TRP A 71 -5.46 2.44 -3.95
CA TRP A 71 -5.88 2.31 -5.33
C TRP A 71 -5.93 0.84 -5.72
N VAL A 72 -7.08 0.41 -6.23
CA VAL A 72 -7.30 -0.96 -6.72
C VAL A 72 -7.38 -0.89 -8.24
N PRO A 73 -6.28 -1.18 -8.98
CA PRO A 73 -6.31 -1.16 -10.44
C PRO A 73 -7.25 -2.21 -11.02
N PHE A 74 -7.29 -3.40 -10.40
CA PHE A 74 -8.23 -4.47 -10.78
C PHE A 74 -8.31 -5.55 -9.70
N LEU A 75 -9.44 -6.26 -9.68
CA LEU A 75 -9.64 -7.52 -8.96
C LEU A 75 -10.60 -8.40 -9.76
N LEU A 76 -10.24 -9.64 -10.02
CA LEU A 76 -11.04 -10.60 -10.76
C LEU A 76 -12.14 -11.19 -9.86
N THR A 77 -13.32 -11.37 -10.44
CA THR A 77 -14.40 -12.14 -9.80
C THR A 77 -14.12 -13.65 -9.89
N GLU A 78 -14.95 -14.45 -9.22
CA GLU A 78 -14.94 -15.92 -9.39
C GLU A 78 -15.28 -16.35 -10.82
N GLU A 79 -15.90 -15.47 -11.63
CA GLU A 79 -16.05 -15.68 -13.06
C GLU A 79 -14.79 -15.20 -13.79
N PRO A 80 -14.06 -16.10 -14.49
CA PRO A 80 -12.88 -15.71 -15.25
C PRO A 80 -13.25 -14.66 -16.31
N GLU A 81 -12.38 -13.66 -16.47
CA GLU A 81 -12.51 -12.54 -17.42
C GLU A 81 -13.49 -11.42 -17.03
N LYS A 82 -14.03 -11.44 -15.80
CA LYS A 82 -14.77 -10.30 -15.24
C LYS A 82 -14.03 -9.64 -14.08
N TYR A 83 -13.95 -8.32 -14.14
CA TYR A 83 -13.42 -7.48 -13.07
C TYR A 83 -14.54 -7.06 -12.13
N MET A 84 -14.23 -7.01 -10.84
CA MET A 84 -15.07 -6.31 -9.86
C MET A 84 -15.01 -4.81 -10.13
N GLU A 85 -16.14 -4.14 -9.90
CA GLU A 85 -16.17 -2.68 -9.83
C GLU A 85 -15.27 -2.21 -8.66
N GLU A 86 -14.64 -1.04 -8.79
CA GLU A 86 -13.65 -0.55 -7.81
C GLU A 86 -14.18 -0.54 -6.38
N ALA A 87 -15.42 -0.07 -6.19
CA ALA A 87 -16.06 -0.02 -4.87
C ALA A 87 -16.32 -1.43 -4.28
N GLU A 88 -16.68 -2.40 -5.12
CA GLU A 88 -16.89 -3.78 -4.72
C GLU A 88 -15.56 -4.46 -4.38
N ALA A 89 -14.53 -4.22 -5.20
CA ALA A 89 -13.18 -4.72 -4.96
C ALA A 89 -12.61 -4.20 -3.64
N MET A 90 -12.74 -2.89 -3.39
CA MET A 90 -12.34 -2.27 -2.13
C MET A 90 -13.05 -2.90 -0.93
N GLN A 91 -14.39 -3.04 -0.99
CA GLN A 91 -15.15 -3.68 0.08
C GLN A 91 -14.70 -5.11 0.32
N PHE A 92 -14.53 -5.90 -0.73
CA PHE A 92 -14.06 -7.27 -0.63
C PHE A 92 -12.69 -7.36 0.03
N ILE A 93 -11.75 -6.53 -0.43
CA ILE A 93 -10.38 -6.50 0.07
C ILE A 93 -10.36 -6.17 1.57
N PHE A 94 -11.02 -5.10 2.00
CA PHE A 94 -11.00 -4.68 3.40
C PHE A 94 -11.83 -5.58 4.32
N ILE A 95 -12.86 -6.26 3.82
CA ILE A 95 -13.60 -7.23 4.64
C ILE A 95 -12.75 -8.48 4.91
N ASN A 96 -11.94 -8.92 3.95
CA ASN A 96 -11.25 -10.21 4.02
C ASN A 96 -9.78 -10.12 4.44
N PHE A 97 -9.11 -9.00 4.17
CA PHE A 97 -7.65 -8.85 4.31
C PHE A 97 -7.23 -7.57 5.04
N ALA A 98 -8.14 -6.92 5.79
CA ALA A 98 -7.82 -5.68 6.48
C ALA A 98 -6.64 -5.82 7.44
N SER A 99 -6.47 -6.95 8.12
CA SER A 99 -5.36 -7.15 9.05
C SER A 99 -4.02 -7.17 8.31
N GLU A 100 -3.93 -7.92 7.22
CA GLU A 100 -2.73 -8.04 6.40
C GLU A 100 -2.36 -6.71 5.73
N ILE A 101 -3.36 -5.94 5.31
CA ILE A 101 -3.16 -4.60 4.75
C ILE A 101 -2.70 -3.64 5.85
N GLN A 102 -3.28 -3.73 7.05
CA GLN A 102 -2.88 -2.90 8.18
C GLN A 102 -1.42 -3.18 8.58
N ASP A 103 -0.98 -4.44 8.60
CA ASP A 103 0.41 -4.79 8.89
C ASP A 103 1.39 -4.12 7.90
N VAL A 104 1.02 -4.03 6.62
CA VAL A 104 1.81 -3.32 5.59
C VAL A 104 1.79 -1.81 5.82
N ILE A 105 0.64 -1.23 6.16
CA ILE A 105 0.52 0.19 6.47
C ILE A 105 1.37 0.56 7.68
N ASP A 106 1.29 -0.21 8.77
CA ASP A 106 2.00 0.06 10.02
C ASP A 106 3.52 0.00 9.78
N GLY A 107 4.01 -1.05 9.10
CA GLY A 107 5.42 -1.14 8.74
C GLY A 107 5.88 0.01 7.83
N ALA A 108 5.01 0.49 6.94
CA ALA A 108 5.34 1.60 6.04
C ALA A 108 5.40 2.93 6.77
N LEU A 109 4.45 3.17 7.68
CA LEU A 109 4.43 4.36 8.50
C LEU A 109 5.64 4.38 9.43
N ASP A 110 5.96 3.28 10.10
CA ASP A 110 7.15 3.19 10.96
C ASP A 110 8.43 3.51 10.18
N ALA A 111 8.62 2.90 9.00
CA ALA A 111 9.79 3.15 8.16
C ALA A 111 9.87 4.61 7.66
N LEU A 112 8.73 5.22 7.33
CA LEU A 112 8.68 6.61 6.88
C LEU A 112 8.89 7.60 8.03
N TYR A 113 8.31 7.35 9.21
CA TYR A 113 8.55 8.18 10.40
C TYR A 113 10.01 8.11 10.83
N ASP A 114 10.60 6.91 10.93
CA ASP A 114 12.04 6.72 11.17
C ASP A 114 12.88 7.55 10.17
N HIS A 115 12.54 7.49 8.89
CA HIS A 115 13.26 8.20 7.84
C HIS A 115 13.16 9.73 7.98
N TRP A 116 11.97 10.25 8.22
CA TRP A 116 11.69 11.68 8.12
C TRP A 116 11.81 12.44 9.45
N ASP A 117 11.52 11.80 10.58
CA ASP A 117 11.66 12.37 11.92
C ASP A 117 13.06 12.12 12.49
N GLU A 118 13.61 10.93 12.32
CA GLU A 118 14.90 10.55 12.93
C GLU A 118 16.09 10.64 11.96
N GLY A 119 15.83 10.84 10.67
CA GLY A 119 16.86 10.96 9.63
C GLY A 119 17.56 9.64 9.29
N THR A 120 16.94 8.50 9.60
CA THR A 120 17.53 7.19 9.28
C THR A 120 17.34 6.86 7.79
N PRO A 121 18.18 6.02 7.18
CA PRO A 121 17.90 5.50 5.85
C PRO A 121 16.56 4.73 5.82
N LEU A 122 15.82 4.85 4.72
CA LEU A 122 14.57 4.10 4.54
C LEU A 122 14.88 2.60 4.56
N LYS A 123 14.30 1.88 5.51
CA LYS A 123 14.46 0.44 5.68
C LYS A 123 13.43 -0.31 4.85
N SER A 124 13.72 -1.58 4.55
CA SER A 124 12.75 -2.48 3.96
C SER A 124 11.61 -2.75 4.93
N LEU A 125 10.38 -2.83 4.44
CA LEU A 125 9.18 -3.16 5.23
C LEU A 125 9.28 -4.47 6.02
N PHE A 126 10.20 -5.36 5.65
CA PHE A 126 10.39 -6.66 6.30
C PHE A 126 11.85 -6.98 6.62
N GLU A 127 12.68 -5.98 6.99
CA GLU A 127 13.89 -6.28 7.78
C GLU A 127 13.46 -6.87 9.14
N LYS A 128 13.12 -8.17 9.15
CA LYS A 128 12.97 -8.96 10.36
C LYS A 128 14.36 -9.10 10.97
N GLU A 129 14.56 -8.47 12.12
CA GLU A 129 15.58 -8.90 13.08
C GLU A 129 15.37 -10.37 13.50
#